data_AF-A0A7C1UBA5-F1
#
_entry.id   AF-A0A7C1UBA5-F1
#
_cell.length_a   1.000
_cell.length_b   1.000
_cell.length_c   1.000
_cell.angle_alpha   90.00
_cell.angle_beta   90.00
_cell.angle_gamma   90.00
#
_symmetry.space_group_name_H-M   'P 1'
#
loop_
_entity.id
_entity.type
_entity.pdbx_description
1 polymer ?
#
loop_
_entity_poly.entity_id
_entity_poly.type
_entity_poly.pdbx_seq_one_letter_code
_entity_poly.pdbx_strand_id
1 'polypeptide(L)'
;MQKYVSPVIPIVVFLCAALTQAQQLAFPGADGYGRFALGGRGGQVLFVANLNDKGPGSLRSAIEAQVPRIVVFNISGTIELQSELRIVHPRINYQS
;
A
#
# COMPACT_ATOMS: atom_id res chain seq x y z
N MET A 1 -31.24 -20.41 -39.50
CA MET A 1 -30.74 -19.04 -39.71
C MET A 1 -29.72 -18.72 -38.61
N GLN A 2 -28.43 -18.91 -38.88
CA GLN A 2 -27.35 -18.55 -37.96
C GLN A 2 -27.15 -17.03 -38.05
N LYS A 3 -27.46 -16.27 -36.98
CA LYS A 3 -27.22 -14.83 -36.97
C LYS A 3 -25.70 -14.60 -37.02
N TYR A 4 -25.19 -14.12 -38.14
CA TYR A 4 -23.78 -13.75 -38.28
C TYR A 4 -23.55 -12.46 -37.48
N VAL A 5 -22.99 -12.60 -36.28
CA VAL A 5 -22.58 -11.45 -35.45
C VAL A 5 -21.17 -11.08 -35.87
N SER A 6 -21.03 -9.90 -36.46
CA SER A 6 -19.73 -9.40 -36.95
C SER A 6 -18.67 -9.42 -35.83
N PRO A 7 -17.46 -9.97 -36.04
CA PRO A 7 -16.43 -10.13 -35.01
C PRO A 7 -15.91 -8.80 -34.46
N VAL A 8 -16.19 -7.69 -35.13
CA VAL A 8 -15.83 -6.33 -34.70
C VAL A 8 -16.50 -5.96 -33.37
N ILE A 9 -17.75 -6.37 -33.16
CA ILE A 9 -18.52 -6.02 -31.96
C ILE A 9 -17.90 -6.62 -30.68
N PRO A 10 -17.62 -7.94 -30.59
CA PRO A 10 -16.98 -8.50 -29.39
C PRO A 10 -15.56 -7.97 -29.18
N ILE A 11 -14.81 -7.67 -30.25
CA ILE A 11 -13.46 -7.10 -30.14
C ILE A 11 -13.52 -5.69 -29.54
N VAL A 12 -14.43 -4.82 -30.02
CA VAL A 12 -14.59 -3.46 -29.48
C VAL A 12 -15.06 -3.48 -28.03
N VAL A 13 -15.97 -4.39 -27.67
CA VAL A 13 -16.43 -4.55 -26.28
C VAL A 13 -15.30 -5.02 -25.36
N PHE A 14 -14.49 -5.98 -25.80
CA PHE A 14 -13.35 -6.48 -25.02
C PHE A 14 -12.25 -5.41 -24.85
N LEU A 15 -11.98 -4.62 -25.91
CA LEU A 15 -11.02 -3.52 -25.87
C LEU A 15 -11.48 -2.39 -24.92
N CYS A 16 -12.77 -2.03 -24.94
CA CYS A 16 -13.34 -1.06 -24.01
C CYS A 16 -13.25 -1.52 -22.55
N ALA A 17 -13.56 -2.79 -22.28
CA ALA A 17 -13.46 -3.36 -20.94
C ALA A 17 -12.02 -3.34 -20.41
N ALA A 18 -11.02 -3.62 -21.26
CA ALA A 18 -9.61 -3.59 -20.89
C ALA A 18 -9.08 -2.19 -20.53
N LEU A 19 -9.74 -1.12 -21.01
CA LEU A 19 -9.34 0.27 -20.76
C LEU A 19 -9.97 0.88 -19.50
N THR A 20 -10.86 0.16 -18.81
CA THR A 20 -11.56 0.70 -17.64
C THR A 20 -10.82 0.36 -16.34
N GLN A 21 -9.89 1.23 -15.91
CA GLN A 21 -9.20 1.07 -14.62
C GLN A 21 -9.86 1.95 -13.54
N ALA A 22 -10.65 1.34 -12.65
CA ALA A 22 -11.21 2.03 -11.48
C ALA A 22 -10.12 2.23 -10.40
N GLN A 23 -10.13 3.40 -9.73
CA GLN A 23 -9.21 3.65 -8.62
C GLN A 23 -9.52 2.73 -7.44
N GLN A 24 -8.50 2.00 -6.97
CA GLN A 24 -8.65 1.08 -5.85
C GLN A 24 -8.75 1.85 -4.52
N LEU A 25 -9.76 1.52 -3.72
CA LEU A 25 -9.89 2.07 -2.36
C LEU A 25 -8.70 1.68 -1.46
N ALA A 26 -8.43 2.49 -0.44
CA ALA A 26 -7.38 2.25 0.55
C ALA A 26 -7.65 0.93 1.31
N PHE A 27 -8.90 0.72 1.72
CA PHE A 27 -9.44 -0.50 2.31
C PHE A 27 -10.93 -0.64 1.93
N PRO A 28 -11.56 -1.82 2.12
CA PRO A 28 -12.98 -2.00 1.82
C PRO A 28 -13.86 -1.02 2.60
N GLY A 29 -14.74 -0.29 1.90
CA GLY A 29 -15.60 0.71 2.52
C GLY A 29 -14.93 2.04 2.85
N ALA A 30 -13.73 2.32 2.32
CA ALA A 30 -13.09 3.62 2.52
C ALA A 30 -13.89 4.75 1.84
N ASP A 31 -14.18 5.81 2.59
CA ASP A 31 -14.91 7.00 2.16
C ASP A 31 -14.17 8.31 2.48
N GLY A 32 -14.67 9.42 1.96
CA GLY A 32 -14.08 10.75 2.14
C GLY A 32 -12.80 10.99 1.34
N TYR A 33 -12.07 12.07 1.66
CA TYR A 33 -10.90 12.52 0.88
C TYR A 33 -9.70 11.58 0.93
N GLY A 34 -9.61 10.70 1.94
CA GLY A 34 -8.53 9.72 2.09
C GLY A 34 -8.80 8.36 1.44
N ARG A 35 -9.96 8.16 0.81
CA ARG A 35 -10.41 6.84 0.34
C ARG A 35 -9.52 6.15 -0.68
N PHE A 36 -8.64 6.89 -1.35
CA PHE A 36 -7.69 6.38 -2.34
C PHE A 36 -6.23 6.42 -1.85
N ALA A 37 -6.00 6.59 -0.54
CA ALA A 37 -4.66 6.56 0.03
C ALA A 37 -3.95 5.24 -0.30
N LEU A 38 -2.76 5.33 -0.88
CA LEU A 38 -2.01 4.16 -1.34
C LEU A 38 -1.27 3.44 -0.21
N GLY A 39 -0.90 4.16 0.87
CA GLY A 39 -0.04 3.65 1.94
C GLY A 39 1.24 3.00 1.39
N GLY A 40 1.63 1.87 1.97
CA GLY A 40 2.75 1.04 1.53
C GLY A 40 2.45 0.04 0.42
N ARG A 41 1.26 0.07 -0.21
CA ARG A 41 0.84 -0.91 -1.24
C ARG A 41 1.85 -1.02 -2.39
N GLY A 42 2.26 -2.25 -2.74
CA GLY A 42 3.27 -2.51 -3.76
C GLY A 42 4.72 -2.22 -3.29
N GLY A 43 4.89 -1.97 -2.00
CA GLY A 43 6.17 -1.70 -1.35
C GLY A 43 6.80 -2.92 -0.71
N GLN A 44 7.86 -2.67 0.06
CA GLN A 44 8.56 -3.69 0.83
C GLN A 44 7.89 -3.93 2.18
N VAL A 45 7.99 -5.16 2.69
CA VAL A 45 7.62 -5.48 4.07
C VAL A 45 8.86 -5.31 4.93
N LEU A 46 8.82 -4.41 5.91
CA LEU A 46 9.90 -4.15 6.85
C LEU A 46 9.49 -4.60 8.24
N PHE A 47 10.27 -5.49 8.84
CA PHE A 47 9.99 -6.05 10.16
C PHE A 47 10.66 -5.23 11.26
N VAL A 48 9.87 -4.84 12.26
CA VAL A 48 10.38 -4.31 13.53
C VAL A 48 10.66 -5.49 14.43
N ALA A 49 11.94 -5.68 14.75
CA ALA A 49 12.47 -6.85 15.46
C ALA A 49 13.09 -6.52 16.83
N ASN A 50 13.19 -5.24 17.19
CA ASN A 50 13.68 -4.78 18.49
C ASN A 50 12.99 -3.48 18.93
N LEU A 51 13.11 -3.15 20.23
CA LEU A 51 12.50 -1.98 20.85
C LEU A 51 13.43 -0.77 20.91
N ASN A 52 14.60 -0.83 20.25
CA ASN A 52 15.55 0.28 20.24
C ASN A 52 14.97 1.43 19.38
N ASP A 53 15.29 2.69 19.70
CA ASP A 53 14.88 3.83 18.86
C ASP A 53 15.52 3.76 17.46
N LYS A 54 16.80 3.36 17.37
CA LYS A 54 17.62 3.41 16.15
C LYS A 54 18.34 2.09 15.87
N GLY A 55 18.80 1.96 14.63
CA GLY A 55 19.59 0.82 14.15
C GLY A 55 18.76 -0.21 13.39
N PRO A 56 19.42 -1.23 12.80
CA PRO A 56 18.75 -2.27 12.03
C PRO A 56 17.63 -2.96 12.82
N GLY A 57 16.47 -3.12 12.19
CA GLY A 57 15.30 -3.76 12.80
C GLY A 57 14.51 -2.87 13.77
N SER A 58 14.86 -1.59 13.92
CA SER A 58 14.06 -0.63 14.70
C SER A 58 12.92 -0.03 13.88
N LEU A 59 11.90 0.48 14.57
CA LEU A 59 10.81 1.24 13.95
C LEU A 59 11.33 2.46 13.17
N ARG A 60 12.34 3.18 13.69
CA ARG A 60 12.91 4.34 13.00
C ARG A 60 13.60 3.95 11.70
N SER A 61 14.36 2.86 11.69
CA SER A 61 14.96 2.36 10.44
C SER A 61 13.89 2.06 9.39
N ALA A 62 12.76 1.48 9.83
CA ALA A 62 11.62 1.19 8.96
C ALA A 62 10.90 2.46 8.48
N ILE A 63 10.87 3.56 9.25
CA ILE A 63 10.25 4.87 8.93
C ILE A 63 11.18 5.83 8.15
N GLU A 64 12.49 5.60 8.17
CA GLU A 64 13.45 6.40 7.39
C GLU A 64 13.72 5.83 5.99
N ALA A 65 13.42 4.55 5.74
CA ALA A 65 13.50 3.95 4.41
C ALA A 65 12.82 4.80 3.31
N GLN A 66 13.40 4.85 2.12
CA GLN A 66 12.92 5.72 1.02
C GLN A 66 12.02 4.98 0.02
N VAL A 67 11.59 3.77 0.36
CA VAL A 67 10.72 2.93 -0.45
C VAL A 67 9.29 2.98 0.08
N PRO A 68 8.26 2.73 -0.74
CA PRO A 68 6.95 2.37 -0.22
C PRO A 68 7.11 1.16 0.71
N ARG A 69 6.50 1.19 1.90
CA ARG A 69 6.63 0.06 2.83
C ARG A 69 5.44 -0.20 3.72
N ILE A 70 5.33 -1.47 4.09
CA ILE A 70 4.45 -2.00 5.11
C ILE A 70 5.33 -2.36 6.30
N VAL A 71 5.11 -1.71 7.45
CA VAL A 71 5.85 -1.99 8.68
C VAL A 71 5.09 -3.05 9.48
N VAL A 72 5.73 -4.18 9.75
CA VAL A 72 5.16 -5.30 10.52
C VAL A 72 5.88 -5.41 11.85
N PHE A 73 5.13 -5.48 12.95
CA PHE A 73 5.69 -5.64 14.29
C PHE A 73 5.80 -7.12 14.66
N ASN A 74 7.03 -7.65 14.75
CA ASN A 74 7.25 -9.05 15.17
C ASN A 74 7.30 -9.21 16.70
N ILE A 75 7.35 -8.09 17.41
CA ILE A 75 7.48 -8.04 18.87
C ILE A 75 6.49 -7.04 19.45
N SER A 76 6.20 -7.19 20.73
CA SER A 76 5.37 -6.27 21.50
C SER A 76 6.20 -5.56 22.56
N GLY A 77 5.83 -4.32 22.89
CA GLY A 77 6.49 -3.54 23.93
C GLY A 77 6.49 -2.05 23.63
N THR A 78 7.15 -1.28 24.48
CA THR A 78 7.29 0.17 24.35
C THR A 78 8.61 0.51 23.68
N ILE A 79 8.57 1.35 22.65
CA ILE A 79 9.76 1.93 22.01
C ILE A 79 9.95 3.32 22.61
N GLU A 80 11.03 3.52 23.36
CA GLU A 80 11.39 4.82 23.91
C GLU A 80 12.09 5.66 22.84
N LEU A 81 11.35 6.62 22.26
CA LEU A 81 11.88 7.50 21.23
C LEU A 81 12.87 8.52 21.82
N GLN A 82 14.07 8.61 21.24
CA GLN A 82 15.09 9.58 21.66
C GLN A 82 14.90 10.96 21.02
N SER A 83 14.07 11.04 19.98
CA SER A 83 13.68 12.28 19.31
C SER A 83 12.36 12.07 18.57
N GLU A 84 11.78 13.16 18.07
CA GLU A 84 10.59 13.11 17.21
C GLU A 84 10.78 12.07 16.07
N LEU A 85 9.74 11.28 15.82
CA LEU A 85 9.69 10.30 14.75
C LEU A 85 8.88 10.87 13.60
N ARG A 86 9.57 11.41 12.60
CA ARG A 86 8.95 12.07 11.45
C ARG A 86 8.81 11.13 10.26
N ILE A 87 7.61 11.07 9.69
CA ILE A 87 7.35 10.37 8.43
C ILE A 87 7.60 11.36 7.29
N VAL A 88 8.80 11.33 6.71
CA VAL A 88 9.16 12.18 5.56
C VAL A 88 8.69 11.54 4.25
N HIS A 89 8.66 10.21 4.18
CA HIS A 89 8.25 9.45 3.01
C HIS A 89 6.80 8.96 3.19
N PRO A 90 5.82 9.49 2.43
CA PRO A 90 4.39 9.33 2.73
C PRO A 90 3.83 7.93 2.42
N ARG A 91 4.58 7.09 1.70
CA ARG A 91 4.14 5.77 1.25
C ARG A 91 4.39 4.71 2.32
N ILE A 92 3.60 4.78 3.39
CA ILE A 92 3.74 3.89 4.55
C ILE A 92 2.38 3.44 5.11
N ASN A 93 2.31 2.22 5.59
CA ASN A 93 1.28 1.73 6.52
C ASN A 93 1.93 0.76 7.52
N TYR A 94 1.24 0.49 8.63
CA TYR A 94 1.67 -0.52 9.60
C TYR A 94 0.66 -1.65 9.70
N GLN A 95 1.14 -2.80 10.14
CA GLN A 95 0.35 -3.98 10.48
C GLN A 95 0.87 -4.55 11.80
N SER A 96 -0.03 -4.71 12.76
CA SER A 96 0.23 -5.34 14.05
C SER A 96 0.38 -6.85 13.92
#